data_AF-A0A2A7MNG3-F1
#
_entry.id   AF-A0A2A7MNG3-F1
#
_cell.length_a   1.000
_cell.length_b   1.000
_cell.length_c   1.000
_cell.angle_alpha   90.00
_cell.angle_beta   90.00
_cell.angle_gamma   90.00
#
_symmetry.space_group_name_H-M   'P 1'
#
loop_
_entity.id
_entity.type
_entity.pdbx_description
1 polymer ?
#
loop_
_entity_poly.entity_id
_entity_poly.type
_entity_poly.pdbx_seq_one_letter_code
_entity_poly.pdbx_strand_id
1 'polypeptide(L)' 'MSSQTHSTIKRDARTLPAMARPRARVSTVLRHEMTVIAADVADVVASAGGWLYDRRMAGWWVNVMVSDREGG' A
#
# COMPACT_ATOMS: atom_id res chain seq x y z
N MET A 1 -41.33 -5.99 59.43
CA MET A 1 -40.05 -5.29 59.11
C MET A 1 -39.14 -6.34 58.49
N SER A 2 -39.16 -6.47 57.17
CA SER A 2 -38.51 -7.57 56.44
C SER A 2 -37.05 -7.27 56.15
N SER A 3 -36.20 -8.25 56.47
CA SER A 3 -34.76 -8.30 56.21
C SER A 3 -34.45 -8.14 54.72
N GLN A 4 -33.59 -7.19 54.36
CA GLN A 4 -33.01 -7.11 53.02
C GLN A 4 -31.58 -7.65 53.07
N THR A 5 -31.43 -8.87 52.56
CA THR A 5 -30.17 -9.60 52.41
C THR A 5 -29.27 -8.87 51.41
N HIS A 6 -28.11 -8.42 51.87
CA HIS A 6 -27.08 -7.78 51.06
C HIS A 6 -26.40 -8.85 50.19
N SER A 7 -26.94 -9.09 48.98
CA SER A 7 -26.33 -10.00 48.01
C SER A 7 -25.02 -9.40 47.51
N THR A 8 -23.90 -9.92 48.00
CA THR A 8 -22.58 -9.49 47.54
C THR A 8 -22.25 -10.25 46.26
N ILE A 9 -22.45 -9.61 45.12
CA ILE A 9 -22.02 -10.12 43.81
C ILE A 9 -20.49 -10.13 43.81
N LYS A 10 -19.89 -11.30 44.06
CA LYS A 10 -18.47 -11.55 43.80
C LYS A 10 -18.28 -11.55 42.28
N ARG A 11 -17.72 -10.47 41.73
CA ARG A 11 -17.19 -10.47 40.37
C ARG A 11 -15.90 -11.30 40.38
N ASP A 12 -15.97 -12.53 39.89
CA ASP A 12 -14.80 -13.33 39.56
C ASP A 12 -14.06 -12.65 38.40
N ALA A 13 -13.10 -11.80 38.75
CA ALA A 13 -12.13 -11.26 37.82
C ALA A 13 -10.95 -12.23 37.75
N ARG A 14 -11.08 -13.30 36.95
CA ARG A 14 -9.89 -14.07 36.59
C ARG A 14 -10.00 -14.73 35.22
N THR A 15 -8.97 -14.42 34.43
CA THR A 15 -8.61 -15.00 33.13
C THR A 15 -9.19 -14.27 31.93
N LEU A 16 -8.60 -13.11 31.61
CA LEU A 16 -8.61 -12.61 30.24
C LEU A 16 -7.65 -13.50 29.42
N PRO A 17 -8.08 -14.04 28.27
CA PRO A 17 -7.21 -14.89 27.45
C PRO A 17 -6.01 -14.08 26.97
N ALA A 18 -4.87 -14.77 26.88
CA ALA A 18 -3.59 -14.24 26.42
C ALA A 18 -3.78 -13.35 25.20
N MET A 19 -3.20 -12.14 25.27
CA MET A 19 -3.22 -11.13 24.22
C MET A 19 -3.03 -11.77 22.86
N ALA A 20 -4.10 -11.75 22.05
CA ALA A 20 -4.01 -12.06 20.64
C ALA A 20 -3.01 -11.06 20.04
N ARG A 21 -1.79 -11.50 19.76
CA ARG A 21 -0.84 -10.73 18.98
C ARG A 21 -1.56 -10.38 17.68
N PRO A 22 -1.69 -9.09 17.33
CA PRO A 22 -2.20 -8.74 16.02
C PRO A 22 -1.31 -9.45 15.01
N ARG A 23 -1.85 -10.40 14.23
CA ARG A 23 -1.14 -10.94 13.07
C ARG A 23 -0.77 -9.71 12.26
N ALA A 24 0.54 -9.44 12.15
CA ALA A 24 1.03 -8.36 11.30
C ALA A 24 0.37 -8.55 9.95
N ARG A 25 -0.50 -7.61 9.59
CA ARG A 25 -1.15 -7.62 8.29
C ARG A 25 0.00 -7.46 7.30
N VAL A 26 0.29 -8.49 6.51
CA VAL A 26 1.25 -8.40 5.42
C VAL A 26 0.66 -7.35 4.47
N SER A 27 1.08 -6.11 4.62
CA SER A 27 0.78 -5.07 3.65
C SER A 27 1.68 -5.37 2.46
N THR A 28 1.12 -6.00 1.44
CA THR A 28 1.76 -5.99 0.12
C THR A 28 1.83 -4.53 -0.30
N VAL A 29 3.04 -3.98 -0.33
CA VAL A 29 3.26 -2.62 -0.84
C VAL A 29 2.85 -2.64 -2.30
N LEU A 30 1.70 -2.03 -2.62
CA LEU A 30 1.35 -1.75 -4.02
C LEU A 30 2.40 -0.78 -4.55
N ARG A 31 3.17 -1.23 -5.54
CA ARG A 31 4.06 -0.37 -6.30
C ARG A 31 3.28 0.13 -7.51
N HIS A 32 3.16 1.43 -7.64
CA HIS A 32 2.58 2.03 -8.84
C HIS A 32 3.56 1.83 -9.99
N GLU A 33 3.14 1.05 -10.99
CA GLU A 33 3.92 0.77 -12.19
C GLU A 33 3.20 1.35 -13.42
N MET A 34 3.99 1.82 -14.38
CA MET A 34 3.51 2.37 -15.62
C MET A 34 4.47 2.06 -16.77
N THR A 35 3.91 1.65 -17.90
CA THR A 35 4.65 1.38 -19.13
C THR A 35 4.23 2.35 -20.21
N VAL A 36 5.20 3.01 -20.85
CA VAL A 36 5.01 3.88 -22.00
C VAL A 36 5.56 3.20 -23.24
N ILE A 37 4.81 3.29 -24.34
CA ILE A 37 5.22 2.77 -25.64
C ILE A 37 5.35 3.95 -26.59
N ALA A 38 6.46 4.04 -27.31
CA ALA A 38 6.72 5.13 -28.24
C ALA A 38 7.47 4.65 -29.49
N ALA A 39 7.42 5.47 -30.53
CA ALA A 39 8.08 5.17 -31.79
C ALA A 39 9.61 5.21 -31.67
N ASP A 40 10.15 6.19 -30.95
CA ASP A 40 11.57 6.34 -30.67
C ASP A 40 11.80 7.14 -29.38
N VAL A 41 13.07 7.28 -28.98
CA VAL A 41 13.46 8.01 -27.76
C VAL A 41 13.20 9.52 -27.87
N ALA A 42 13.36 10.11 -29.05
CA ALA A 42 13.19 11.54 -29.25
C ALA A 42 11.73 11.95 -29.03
N ASP A 43 10.78 11.16 -29.54
CA ASP A 43 9.35 11.35 -29.30
C ASP A 43 9.00 11.25 -27.81
N VAL A 44 9.54 10.28 -27.09
CA VAL A 44 9.33 10.17 -25.63
C VAL A 44 9.79 11.44 -24.90
N VAL A 45 10.99 11.92 -25.21
CA VAL A 45 11.58 13.07 -24.52
C VAL A 45 10.80 14.34 -24.84
N ALA A 46 10.48 14.57 -26.12
CA ALA A 46 9.76 15.76 -26.57
C ALA A 46 8.32 15.81 -26.04
N SER A 47 7.63 14.67 -26.04
CA SER A 47 6.19 14.59 -25.75
C SER A 47 5.89 14.33 -24.28
N ALA A 48 6.72 13.54 -23.58
CA ALA A 48 6.41 13.02 -22.25
C ALA A 48 7.56 13.10 -21.22
N GLY A 49 8.73 13.66 -21.58
CA GLY A 49 9.94 13.61 -20.75
C GLY A 49 9.74 14.21 -19.35
N GLY A 50 9.18 15.42 -19.26
CA GLY A 50 8.91 16.07 -17.98
C GLY A 50 7.93 15.28 -17.11
N TRP A 51 6.88 14.75 -17.71
CA TRP A 51 5.89 13.94 -16.97
C TRP A 51 6.47 12.61 -16.47
N LEU A 52 7.30 11.93 -17.26
CA LEU A 52 7.96 10.70 -16.82
C LEU A 52 8.92 10.96 -15.66
N TYR A 53 9.62 12.09 -15.69
CA TYR A 53 10.45 12.53 -14.58
C TYR A 53 9.61 12.73 -13.31
N ASP A 54 8.48 13.44 -13.40
CA ASP A 54 7.57 13.63 -12.27
C ASP A 54 7.08 12.30 -11.69
N ARG A 55 6.74 11.33 -12.54
CA ARG A 55 6.28 9.99 -12.10
C ARG A 55 7.39 9.23 -11.40
N ARG A 56 8.61 9.30 -11.93
CA ARG A 56 9.75 8.65 -11.28
C ARG A 56 10.07 9.29 -9.93
N MET A 57 9.96 10.61 -9.83
CA MET A 57 10.12 11.36 -8.58
C MET A 57 8.99 11.10 -7.57
N ALA A 58 7.77 10.80 -8.05
CA ALA A 58 6.67 10.31 -7.22
C ALA A 58 6.85 8.86 -6.74
N GLY A 59 7.98 8.22 -7.07
CA GLY A 59 8.32 6.85 -6.64
C GLY A 59 7.68 5.76 -7.49
N TRP A 60 7.11 6.09 -8.65
CA TRP A 60 6.52 5.09 -9.54
C TRP A 60 7.60 4.32 -10.28
N TRP A 61 7.34 3.04 -10.53
CA TRP A 61 8.12 2.25 -11.47
C TRP A 61 7.70 2.65 -12.89
N VAL A 62 8.64 3.12 -13.70
CA VAL A 62 8.38 3.54 -15.07
C VAL A 62 9.21 2.68 -16.01
N ASN A 63 8.55 2.03 -16.96
CA ASN A 63 9.17 1.31 -18.07
C ASN A 63 8.84 2.05 -19.37
N VAL A 64 9.83 2.19 -20.26
CA VAL A 64 9.61 2.77 -21.58
C VAL A 64 10.06 1.75 -22.62
N MET A 65 9.13 1.37 -23.49
CA MET A 65 9.38 0.53 -24.65
C MET A 65 9.40 1.42 -25.88
N VAL A 66 10.58 1.61 -26.44
CA VAL A 66 10.76 2.27 -27.72
C VAL A 66 10.87 1.20 -28.81
N SER A 67 10.30 1.48 -29.98
CA SER A 67 10.51 0.60 -31.12
C SER A 67 11.98 0.66 -31.53
N ASP A 68 12.58 -0.49 -31.80
CA ASP A 68 13.91 -0.57 -32.39
C ASP A 68 13.80 -0.14 -33.85
N ARG A 69 13.78 1.16 -34.07
CA ARG A 69 13.83 1.72 -35.40
C ARG A 69 15.31 1.67 -35.81
N GLU A 70 15.66 0.71 -36.68
CA GLU A 70 16.91 0.83 -37.45
C GLU A 70 16.94 2.24 -38.06
N GLY A 71 18.07 2.93 -37.90
CA GLY A 71 18.23 4.36 -38.18
C GLY A 71 17.56 4.82 -39.48
N GLY A 72 17.09 6.08 -39.45
CA GLY A 72 16.38 6.72 -40.55
C GLY A 72 17.09 6.74 -41.90
#